data_AF-A0A2V1CWP3-F1
#
_entry.id   AF-A0A2V1CWP3-F1
#
_cell.length_a   1.000
_cell.length_b   1.000
_cell.length_c   1.000
_cell.angle_alpha   90.00
_cell.angle_beta   90.00
_cell.angle_gamma   90.00
#
_symmetry.space_group_name_H-M   'P 1'
#
loop_
_entity.id
_entity.type
_entity.pdbx_description
1 polymer ?
#
loop_
_entity_poly.entity_id
_entity_poly.type
_entity_poly.pdbx_seq_one_letter_code
_entity_poly.pdbx_strand_id
1 'polypeptide(L)' 'MAPIDEAIKDIKSRSLEEQWSYRGIAKKYGVARETLRRLHQEIQLPREEYKAQHRKISPHQERELVSYIEQL' A
#
# COMPACT_ATOMS: atom_id res chain seq x y z
N MET A 1 -5.28 4.52 8.15
CA MET A 1 -4.69 4.39 6.80
C MET A 1 -3.37 5.14 6.79
N ALA A 2 -2.33 4.64 6.12
CA ALA A 2 -1.06 5.35 6.05
C ALA A 2 -1.23 6.65 5.25
N PRO A 3 -0.57 7.77 5.61
CA PRO A 3 -0.66 9.04 4.87
C PRO A 3 -0.26 8.92 3.39
N ILE A 4 0.48 7.86 3.05
CA ILE A 4 0.85 7.48 1.68
C ILE A 4 -0.36 6.97 0.87
N ASP A 5 -1.24 6.18 1.47
CA ASP A 5 -2.45 5.65 0.80
C ASP A 5 -3.43 6.76 0.47
N GLU A 6 -3.62 7.72 1.38
CA GLU A 6 -4.46 8.89 1.14
C GLU A 6 -3.89 9.77 0.02
N ALA A 7 -2.57 9.93 -0.03
CA ALA A 7 -1.91 10.70 -1.08
C ALA A 7 -2.05 10.02 -2.46
N ILE A 8 -1.98 8.68 -2.54
CA ILE A 8 -2.24 7.93 -3.79
C ILE A 8 -3.71 8.02 -4.19
N LYS A 9 -4.63 7.98 -3.23
CA LYS A 9 -6.07 8.12 -3.49
C LYS A 9 -6.40 9.52 -4.01
N ASP A 10 -5.78 10.57 -3.48
CA ASP A 10 -5.89 11.96 -3.98
C ASP A 10 -5.34 12.07 -5.42
N ILE A 11 -4.20 11.42 -5.72
CA ILE A 11 -3.66 11.33 -7.08
C ILE A 11 -4.63 10.61 -8.04
N LYS A 12 -5.14 9.44 -7.68
CA LYS A 12 -6.05 8.65 -8.53
C LYS A 12 -7.41 9.33 -8.71
N SER A 13 -7.85 10.16 -7.76
CA SER A 13 -9.09 10.93 -7.85
C SER A 13 -8.95 12.22 -8.64
N ARG A 14 -7.72 12.75 -8.76
CA ARG A 14 -7.44 13.89 -9.65
C ARG A 14 -7.28 13.39 -11.06
N SER A 15 -8.22 13.77 -11.92
CA SER A 15 -8.16 13.56 -13.36
C SER A 15 -6.80 14.03 -13.91
N LEU A 16 -6.27 13.33 -14.93
CA LEU A 16 -4.99 13.64 -15.59
C LEU A 16 -4.90 15.09 -16.13
N GLU A 17 -6.03 15.78 -16.19
CA GLU A 17 -6.25 17.11 -16.75
C GLU A 17 -5.98 18.25 -15.76
N GLU A 18 -5.92 17.98 -14.45
CA GLU A 18 -5.55 18.99 -13.47
C GLU A 18 -4.01 19.05 -13.35
N GLN A 19 -3.42 20.25 -13.47
CA GLN A 19 -1.97 20.43 -13.33
C GLN A 19 -1.52 20.20 -11.87
N TRP A 20 -1.39 18.94 -11.47
CA TRP A 20 -0.85 18.58 -10.17
C TRP A 20 0.60 18.11 -10.29
N SER A 21 1.38 18.44 -9.26
CA SER A 21 2.77 18.04 -9.13
C SER A 21 2.94 17.11 -7.95
N TYR A 22 3.69 16.01 -8.13
CA TYR A 22 4.06 15.09 -7.05
C TYR A 22 4.63 15.79 -5.81
N ARG A 23 5.33 16.92 -6.01
CA ARG A 23 5.90 17.74 -4.92
C ARG A 23 4.83 18.45 -4.08
N GLY A 24 3.74 18.91 -4.70
CA GLY A 24 2.63 19.56 -4.00
C GLY A 24 1.86 18.57 -3.15
N ILE A 25 1.58 17.40 -3.71
CA ILE A 25 0.90 16.31 -3.01
C ILE A 25 1.77 15.77 -1.87
N ALA A 26 3.05 15.54 -2.12
CA ALA A 26 4.02 15.14 -1.09
C ALA A 26 4.05 16.12 0.11
N LYS A 27 4.03 17.43 -0.17
CA LYS A 27 4.01 18.47 0.87
C LYS A 27 2.68 18.51 1.63
N LYS A 28 1.55 18.32 0.96
CA LYS A 28 0.20 18.29 1.56
C LYS A 28 0.06 17.15 2.57
N TYR A 29 0.59 15.97 2.23
CA TYR A 29 0.46 14.76 3.06
C TYR A 29 1.69 14.46 3.93
N GLY A 30 2.75 15.28 3.86
CA GLY A 30 3.99 15.08 4.61
C GLY A 30 4.76 13.81 4.22
N VAL A 31 4.59 13.33 2.98
CA VAL A 31 5.19 12.08 2.49
C VAL A 31 6.37 12.35 1.57
N ALA A 32 7.36 11.46 1.54
CA ALA A 32 8.49 11.60 0.63
C ALA A 32 8.04 11.46 -0.83
N ARG A 33 8.42 12.44 -1.66
CA ARG A 33 8.10 12.47 -3.11
C ARG A 33 8.52 11.18 -3.82
N GLU A 34 9.71 10.67 -3.52
CA GLU A 34 10.24 9.46 -4.16
C GLU A 34 9.40 8.23 -3.84
N THR A 35 9.00 8.07 -2.58
CA THR A 35 8.11 6.99 -2.14
C THR A 35 6.77 7.06 -2.86
N LEU A 36 6.18 8.26 -2.92
CA LEU A 36 4.90 8.50 -3.58
C LEU A 36 4.96 8.23 -5.10
N ARG A 37 6.05 8.62 -5.78
CA ARG A 37 6.26 8.31 -7.20
C ARG A 37 6.41 6.81 -7.44
N ARG A 38 7.23 6.11 -6.64
CA ARG A 38 7.48 4.66 -6.80
C ARG A 38 6.21 3.84 -6.59
N LEU A 39 5.38 4.22 -5.62
CA LEU A 39 4.08 3.59 -5.38
C LEU A 39 3.07 3.89 -6.50
N HIS A 40 2.99 5.14 -6.97
CA HIS A 40 2.07 5.49 -8.06
C HIS A 40 2.43 4.79 -9.37
N GLN A 41 3.73 4.57 -9.63
CA GLN A 41 4.21 3.80 -10.78
C GLN A 41 4.13 2.28 -10.59
N GLU A 42 3.45 1.81 -9.52
CA GLU A 42 3.31 0.39 -9.17
C GLU A 42 4.64 -0.37 -9.00
N ILE A 43 5.76 0.35 -8.87
CA ILE A 43 7.10 -0.22 -8.62
C ILE A 43 7.19 -0.76 -7.18
N GLN A 44 6.40 -0.21 -6.27
CA GLN A 44 6.26 -0.70 -4.90
C GLN A 44 4.79 -0.91 -4.58
N LEU A 45 4.42 -2.16 -4.31
CA LEU A 45 3.13 -2.47 -3.72
C LEU A 45 3.08 -1.96 -2.28
N PRO A 46 1.93 -1.43 -1.82
CA PRO A 46 1.75 -1.10 -0.43
C PRO A 46 2.00 -2.36 0.42
N ARG A 47 2.56 -2.16 1.62
CA ARG A 47 3.08 -3.25 2.45
C ARG A 47 2.04 -4.34 2.74
N GLU A 48 0.76 -3.99 2.78
CA GLU A 48 -0.34 -4.92 2.97
C GLU A 48 -0.59 -5.78 1.73
N GLU A 49 -0.58 -5.20 0.53
CA GLU A 49 -0.67 -5.96 -0.72
C GLU A 49 0.59 -6.80 -0.98
N TYR A 50 1.77 -6.25 -0.68
CA TYR A 50 3.01 -7.02 -0.71
C TYR A 50 2.95 -8.20 0.25
N LYS A 51 2.50 -7.99 1.50
CA LYS A 51 2.31 -9.09 2.45
C LYS A 51 1.28 -10.10 1.95
N ALA A 52 0.19 -9.67 1.34
CA ALA A 52 -0.82 -10.56 0.79
C ALA A 52 -0.26 -11.41 -0.37
N GLN A 53 0.49 -10.80 -1.29
CA GLN A 53 1.09 -11.51 -2.43
C GLN A 53 2.27 -12.43 -2.02
N HIS A 54 3.02 -12.04 -1.00
CA HIS A 54 4.17 -12.81 -0.50
C HIS A 54 3.84 -13.75 0.67
N ARG A 55 2.57 -13.90 1.04
CA ARG A 55 2.13 -14.92 2.00
C ARG A 55 2.29 -16.29 1.36
N LYS A 56 3.16 -17.13 1.96
CA LYS A 56 3.34 -18.54 1.57
C LYS A 56 2.14 -19.43 1.94
N ILE A 57 1.32 -18.96 2.88
CA ILE A 57 0.24 -19.73 3.49
C ILE A 57 -1.00 -18.83 3.53
N SER A 58 -2.13 -19.39 3.12
CA SER A 58 -3.43 -18.71 3.19
C SER A 58 -3.82 -18.46 4.66
N PRO A 59 -4.54 -17.37 4.99
CA PRO A 59 -5.05 -17.14 6.35
C PRO A 59 -5.98 -18.25 6.86
N HIS A 60 -6.51 -19.11 5.98
CA HIS A 60 -7.20 -20.32 6.40
C HIS A 60 -6.23 -21.39 6.90
N GLN A 61 -5.18 -21.68 6.11
CA GLN A 61 -4.14 -22.65 6.47
C GLN A 61 -3.37 -22.24 7.73
N GLU A 62 -3.16 -20.93 7.94
CA GLU A 62 -2.54 -20.40 9.15
C GLU A 62 -3.39 -20.73 10.39
N ARG A 63 -4.73 -20.61 10.29
CA ARG A 63 -5.65 -21.00 11.36
C ARG A 63 -5.67 -22.50 11.63
N GLU A 64 -5.64 -23.31 10.59
CA GLU A 64 -5.58 -24.78 10.75
C GLU A 64 -4.26 -25.21 11.42
N LEU A 65 -3.13 -24.60 11.04
CA LEU A 65 -1.84 -24.85 11.68
C LEU A 65 -1.83 -24.44 13.16
N VAL A 66 -2.40 -23.28 13.50
CA VAL A 66 -2.52 -22.84 14.90
C VAL A 66 -3.39 -23.82 15.69
N SER A 67 -4.55 -24.21 15.16
CA SER A 67 -5.43 -25.19 15.80
C SER A 67 -4.73 -26.53 16.02
N TYR A 68 -3.94 -26.99 15.04
CA TYR A 68 -3.20 -28.25 15.16
C TYR A 68 -2.10 -28.18 16.24
N ILE A 69 -1.38 -27.06 16.34
CA ILE A 69 -0.37 -26.84 17.38
C ILE A 69 -1.00 -26.73 18.77
N GLU A 70 -2.17 -26.11 18.89
CA GLU A 70 -2.89 -26.00 20.18
C GLU A 70 -3.49 -27.33 20.66
N GLN A 71 -3.64 -28.30 19.75
CA GLN A 71 -4.14 -29.65 20.05
C GLN A 71 -3.03 -30.68 20.32
N LEU A 72 -1.75 -30.25 20.27
CA LEU A 72 -0.56 -31.01 20.63
C LEU A 72 -0.24 -30.88 22.13
#